data_AF-A0A510KAN1-F1
#
_entry.id   AF-A0A510KAN1-F1
#
_cell.length_a   1.000
_cell.length_b   1.000
_cell.length_c   1.000
_cell.angle_alpha   90.00
_cell.angle_beta   90.00
_cell.angle_gamma   90.00
#
_symmetry.space_group_name_H-M   'P 1'
#
loop_
_entity.id
_entity.type
_entity.pdbx_description
1 polymer ?
#
loop_
_entity_poly.entity_id
_entity_poly.type
_entity_poly.pdbx_seq_one_letter_code
_entity_poly.pdbx_strand_id
1 'polypeptide(L)' 'MITVSINANPDIEKKINNYVKENNINLNQVMLDLILEKIEDEEGYKLAVEAYEEYKANKEKAISFDDLVKKMGLEDEI' A
#
# COMPACT_ATOMS: atom_id res chain seq x y z
N MET A 1 -4.32 21.81 -11.24
CA MET A 1 -2.98 22.02 -10.64
C MET A 1 -3.15 21.94 -9.14
N ILE A 2 -2.50 20.98 -8.49
CA ILE A 2 -2.50 20.86 -7.03
C ILE A 2 -1.15 21.40 -6.57
N THR A 3 -1.15 22.27 -5.57
CA THR A 3 0.06 22.77 -4.93
C THR A 3 0.11 22.19 -3.53
N VAL A 4 1.22 21.55 -3.19
CA VAL A 4 1.46 20.97 -1.87
C VAL A 4 2.62 21.74 -1.24
N SER A 5 2.38 22.30 -0.06
CA SER A 5 3.40 22.96 0.76
C SER A 5 3.59 22.14 2.03
N ILE A 6 4.82 21.68 2.28
CA ILE A 6 5.16 20.86 3.43
C ILE A 6 6.14 21.61 4.29
N ASN A 7 5.82 21.73 5.58
CA ASN A 7 6.77 22.20 6.57
C ASN A 7 7.53 21.00 7.14
N ALA A 8 8.75 20.78 6.66
CA ALA A 8 9.62 19.71 7.11
C ALA A 8 10.75 20.25 7.97
N ASN A 9 11.25 19.41 8.89
CA ASN A 9 12.52 19.70 9.56
C ASN A 9 13.64 19.84 8.50
N PRO A 10 14.58 20.79 8.62
CA PRO A 10 15.68 20.96 7.68
C PRO A 10 16.48 19.69 7.35
N ASP A 11 16.64 18.78 8.32
CA ASP A 11 17.34 17.50 8.09
C ASP A 11 16.56 16.57 7.15
N ILE A 12 15.23 16.58 7.26
CA ILE A 12 14.33 15.80 6.38
C ILE A 12 14.34 16.42 4.99
N GLU A 13 14.20 17.74 4.89
CA GLU A 13 14.27 18.46 3.61
C GLU A 13 15.59 18.16 2.88
N LYS A 14 16.72 18.23 3.61
CA LYS A 14 18.04 17.89 3.07
C LYS A 14 18.10 16.45 2.56
N LYS A 15 17.57 15.50 3.32
CA LYS A 15 17.54 14.08 2.94
C LYS A 15 16.73 13.85 1.66
N ILE A 16 15.55 14.45 1.56
CA ILE A 16 14.68 14.35 0.37
C ILE A 16 15.38 14.96 -0.85
N ASN A 17 15.90 16.18 -0.71
CA ASN A 17 16.56 16.87 -1.81
C ASN A 17 17.82 16.13 -2.31
N ASN A 18 18.59 15.53 -1.40
CA ASN A 18 19.74 14.70 -1.77
C ASN A 18 19.32 13.44 -2.51
N TYR A 19 18.32 12.70 -2.00
CA TYR A 19 17.79 11.51 -2.66
C TYR A 19 17.33 11.81 -4.09
N VAL A 20 16.60 12.92 -4.29
CA VAL A 20 16.12 13.33 -5.60
C VAL A 20 17.27 13.66 -6.56
N LYS A 21 18.29 14.39 -6.07
CA LYS A 21 19.48 14.73 -6.85
C LYS A 21 20.32 13.51 -7.22
N GLU A 22 20.62 12.65 -6.25
CA GLU A 22 21.49 11.47 -6.44
C GLU A 22 20.89 10.47 -7.44
N ASN A 23 19.56 10.38 -7.49
CA ASN A 23 18.84 9.45 -8.36
C ASN A 23 18.32 10.09 -9.65
N ASN A 24 18.55 11.39 -9.87
CA ASN A 24 18.06 12.13 -11.03
C ASN A 24 16.55 11.97 -11.28
N ILE A 25 15.76 12.03 -10.20
CA ILE A 25 14.30 11.89 -10.22
C ILE A 25 13.62 13.25 -10.01
N ASN A 26 12.33 13.35 -10.32
CA ASN A 26 11.56 14.58 -10.12
C ASN A 26 10.89 14.57 -8.74
N LEU A 27 11.20 15.55 -7.89
CA LEU A 27 10.60 15.69 -6.56
C LEU A 27 9.06 15.68 -6.61
N ASN A 28 8.45 16.35 -7.58
CA ASN A 28 6.99 16.38 -7.70
C ASN A 28 6.41 14.99 -7.96
N GLN A 29 7.10 14.16 -8.73
CA GLN A 29 6.67 12.79 -8.98
C GLN A 29 6.79 11.96 -7.71
N VAL A 30 7.91 12.05 -7.00
CA VAL A 30 8.11 11.37 -5.70
C VAL A 30 7.00 11.75 -4.72
N MET A 31 6.66 13.03 -4.62
CA MET A 31 5.61 13.49 -3.71
C MET A 31 4.22 12.99 -4.13
N LEU A 32 3.91 12.95 -5.43
CA LEU A 32 2.65 12.40 -5.92
C LEU A 32 2.55 10.90 -5.65
N ASP A 33 3.62 10.14 -5.91
CA ASP A 33 3.66 8.69 -5.69
C ASP A 33 3.44 8.37 -4.21
N LEU A 34 4.11 9.08 -3.30
CA LEU A 34 3.93 8.90 -1.85
C LEU A 34 2.51 9.23 -1.37
N ILE A 35 1.87 10.25 -1.95
CA ILE A 35 0.47 10.57 -1.63
C ILE A 35 -0.46 9.46 -2.10
N LEU A 36 -0.24 8.93 -3.30
CA LEU A 36 -1.04 7.83 -3.85
C LEU A 36 -0.86 6.54 -3.03
N GLU A 37 0.39 6.16 -2.73
CA GLU A 37 0.71 5.00 -1.90
C GLU A 37 0.00 5.09 -0.54
N LYS A 38 0.02 6.27 0.09
CA LYS A 38 -0.64 6.48 1.38
C LYS A 38 -2.16 6.32 1.30
N ILE A 39 -2.79 6.76 0.20
CA ILE A 39 -4.23 6.60 -0.03
C ILE A 39 -4.54 5.11 -0.25
N GLU A 40 -3.79 4.44 -1.12
CA GLU A 40 -3.94 3.02 -1.42
C GLU A 40 -3.77 2.15 -0.17
N ASP A 41 -2.81 2.45 0.69
CA ASP A 41 -2.61 1.78 1.97
C ASP A 41 -3.83 1.91 2.90
N GLU A 42 -4.42 3.10 3.00
CA GLU A 42 -5.58 3.34 3.85
C GLU A 42 -6.85 2.67 3.31
N GLU A 43 -7.03 2.67 1.99
CA GLU A 43 -8.13 1.98 1.32
C GLU A 43 -7.98 0.45 1.43
N GLY A 44 -6.78 -0.06 1.15
CA GLY A 44 -6.45 -1.47 1.28
C GLY A 44 -6.62 -1.98 2.71
N TYR A 45 -6.19 -1.19 3.71
CA TYR A 45 -6.40 -1.53 5.11
C TYR A 45 -7.89 -1.62 5.48
N LYS A 46 -8.71 -0.66 5.04
CA LYS A 46 -10.16 -0.70 5.28
C LYS A 46 -10.80 -1.94 4.68
N LEU A 47 -10.48 -2.25 3.42
CA LEU A 47 -10.99 -3.44 2.73
C LEU A 47 -10.61 -4.73 3.47
N ALA A 48 -9.35 -4.83 3.93
CA ALA A 48 -8.89 -6.00 4.69
C ALA A 48 -9.62 -6.15 6.03
N VAL A 49 -9.85 -5.04 6.74
CA VAL A 49 -10.63 -5.04 8.01
C VAL A 49 -12.08 -5.46 7.76
N GLU A 50 -12.73 -4.93 6.73
CA GLU A 50 -14.11 -5.28 6.39
C GLU A 50 -14.25 -6.78 6.08
N ALA A 51 -13.37 -7.32 5.23
CA ALA A 51 -13.35 -8.74 4.89
C ALA A 51 -13.11 -9.63 6.13
N TYR A 52 -12.24 -9.20 7.04
CA TYR A 52 -11.94 -9.94 8.26
C TYR A 52 -13.10 -9.95 9.25
N GLU A 53 -13.80 -8.82 9.41
CA GLU A 53 -14.98 -8.75 10.28
C GLU A 53 -16.17 -9.52 9.68
N GLU A 54 -16.34 -9.55 8.36
CA GLU A 54 -17.31 -10.42 7.69
C GLU A 54 -17.01 -11.90 7.93
N TYR A 55 -15.76 -12.34 7.75
CA TYR A 55 -15.31 -13.70 8.05
C TYR A 55 -15.65 -14.12 9.49
N LYS A 56 -15.37 -13.23 10.46
CA LYS A 56 -15.71 -13.45 11.88
C LYS A 56 -17.22 -13.55 12.11
N ALA A 57 -17.99 -12.63 11.54
CA ALA A 57 -19.45 -12.59 11.69
C ALA A 57 -20.11 -13.86 11.12
N ASN A 58 -19.61 -14.33 9.97
CA ASN A 58 -20.10 -15.54 9.30
C ASN A 58 -19.60 -16.85 9.96
N LYS A 59 -18.72 -16.76 10.97
CA LYS A 59 -18.07 -17.91 11.64
C LYS A 59 -17.44 -18.87 10.63
N GLU A 60 -16.89 -18.32 9.55
CA GLU A 60 -16.24 -19.12 8.54
C GLU A 60 -15.06 -19.88 9.16
N LYS A 61 -14.85 -21.11 8.69
CA LYS A 61 -13.68 -21.88 9.10
C LYS A 61 -12.56 -21.58 8.13
N ALA A 62 -11.39 -21.25 8.68
CA ALA A 62 -10.15 -21.27 7.92
C ALA A 62 -9.99 -22.64 7.25
N ILE A 63 -9.61 -22.62 5.98
CA ILE A 63 -9.29 -23.81 5.20
C ILE A 63 -7.77 -23.96 5.11
N SER A 64 -7.29 -25.17 4.83
CA SER A 64 -5.86 -25.39 4.59
C SER A 64 -5.40 -24.68 3.32
N PHE A 65 -4.09 -24.50 3.16
CA PHE A 65 -3.53 -23.96 1.92
C PHE A 65 -3.91 -24.85 0.72
N ASP A 66 -3.78 -26.18 0.85
CA ASP A 66 -4.14 -27.13 -0.21
C ASP A 66 -5.62 -27.02 -0.61
N ASP A 67 -6.51 -26.90 0.39
CA ASP A 67 -7.95 -26.70 0.13
C ASP A 67 -8.23 -25.34 -0.52
N LEU A 68 -7.47 -24.30 -0.18
CA LEU A 68 -7.57 -22.98 -0.79
C LEU A 68 -7.14 -23.03 -2.26
N VAL A 69 -5.99 -23.62 -2.57
CA VAL A 69 -5.48 -23.79 -3.94
C VAL A 69 -6.50 -24.52 -4.79
N LYS A 70 -7.06 -25.63 -4.27
CA LYS A 70 -8.13 -26.39 -4.93
C LYS A 70 -9.41 -25.58 -5.11
N LYS A 71 -9.80 -24.79 -4.11
CA LYS A 71 -10.99 -23.91 -4.21
C LYS A 71 -10.79 -22.82 -5.27
N MET A 72 -9.56 -22.34 -5.47
CA MET A 72 -9.22 -21.30 -6.42
C MET A 72 -8.93 -21.80 -7.84
N GLY A 73 -8.81 -23.12 -8.05
CA GLY A 73 -8.49 -23.68 -9.36
C GLY A 73 -7.03 -23.45 -9.77
N LEU A 74 -6.13 -23.35 -8.79
CA LEU A 74 -4.72 -22.98 -8.98
C LEU A 74 -3.78 -24.20 -8.86
N GLU A 75 -4.31 -25.42 -8.94
CA GLU A 75 -3.54 -26.65 -8.73
C GLU A 75 -2.37 -26.83 -9.72
N ASP A 76 -2.46 -26.24 -10.92
CA ASP A 76 -1.43 -26.33 -11.96
C ASP A 76 -0.48 -25.11 -11.98
N GLU A 77 -0.72 -24.09 -11.14
CA GLU A 77 0.02 -22.82 -11.14
C GLU A 77 1.01 -22.67 -9.97
N ILE A 78 0.96 -23.56 -8.97
CA ILE A 78 1.69 -23.46 -7.69
C ILE A 78 2.62 -24.65 -7.49
#